data_AF-A0AAN6DLT1-F1
#
_entry.id   AF-A0AAN6DLT1-F1
#
_cell.length_a   1.000
_cell.length_b   1.000
_cell.length_c   1.000
_cell.angle_alpha   90.00
_cell.angle_beta   90.00
_cell.angle_gamma   90.00
#
_symmetry.space_group_name_H-M   'P 1'
#
loop_
_entity.id
_entity.type
_entity.pdbx_description
1 polymer ?
#
loop_
_entity_poly.entity_id
_entity_poly.type
_entity_poly.pdbx_seq_one_letter_code
_entity_poly.pdbx_strand_id
1 'polypeptide(L)'
;MQRPSQPLPNDTDILRAARALHSQSPQISRNELCVKLKQDNNWDTVSNKQIKKVLAEYGLDGNAEPAPPPALPANALAAQQKYKDESTRLFRLYGRGKYDFGVSPNSDQQIKIDIMHQRLLDAGCPGPFDPASKAALGNAWPLQDMYEFYWAAAQKTGGAVTREDVGRQLEAEYGVSPLPYLKEQSLAEIEARKAKFKEAALKLKRELLRTPEGRTYIKTNARGEPLWDESIHGEFVVLVVKINKGDGLTEYVPV
;
A
#
# COMPACT_ATOMS: atom_id res chain seq x y z
N MET A 1 16.03 29.76 -27.37
CA MET A 1 16.24 28.52 -26.58
C MET A 1 14.92 27.76 -26.54
N GLN A 2 14.83 26.63 -27.24
CA GLN A 2 13.66 25.74 -27.14
C GLN A 2 13.77 24.96 -25.81
N ARG A 3 12.76 25.08 -24.93
CA ARG A 3 12.68 24.21 -23.74
C ARG A 3 12.55 22.76 -24.23
N PRO A 4 13.30 21.79 -23.66
CA PRO A 4 13.09 20.39 -23.97
C PRO A 4 11.63 20.03 -23.66
N SER A 5 10.94 19.43 -24.64
CA SER A 5 9.57 18.97 -24.48
C SER A 5 9.55 17.86 -23.43
N GLN A 6 8.97 18.12 -22.25
CA GLN A 6 8.75 17.08 -21.27
C GLN A 6 7.79 16.01 -21.85
N PRO A 7 8.06 14.72 -21.59
CA PRO A 7 7.16 13.66 -22.01
C PRO A 7 5.78 13.86 -21.37
N LEU A 8 4.73 13.62 -22.16
CA LEU A 8 3.35 13.66 -21.66
C LEU A 8 3.19 12.61 -20.54
N PRO A 9 2.57 12.97 -19.41
CA PRO A 9 2.33 12.02 -18.32
C PRO A 9 1.35 10.93 -18.78
N ASN A 10 1.63 9.70 -18.37
CA ASN A 10 0.67 8.61 -18.53
C ASN A 10 -0.38 8.64 -17.41
N ASP A 11 -1.41 7.82 -17.52
CA ASP A 11 -2.51 7.76 -16.54
C ASP A 11 -2.02 7.39 -15.13
N THR A 12 -0.93 6.62 -15.01
CA THR A 12 -0.33 6.26 -13.72
C THR A 12 0.33 7.46 -13.04
N ASP A 13 0.99 8.34 -13.81
CA ASP A 13 1.60 9.56 -13.30
C ASP A 13 0.52 10.55 -12.84
N ILE A 14 -0.54 10.72 -13.63
CA ILE A 14 -1.71 11.54 -13.28
C ILE A 14 -2.35 11.04 -11.98
N LEU A 15 -2.56 9.73 -11.84
CA LEU A 15 -3.14 9.14 -10.62
C LEU A 15 -2.24 9.33 -9.40
N ARG A 16 -0.93 9.14 -9.55
CA ARG A 16 0.03 9.31 -8.45
C ARG A 16 0.00 10.74 -7.92
N ALA A 17 0.07 11.72 -8.82
CA ALA A 17 0.02 13.13 -8.45
C ALA A 17 -1.36 13.52 -7.87
N ALA A 18 -2.45 12.99 -8.43
CA ALA A 18 -3.80 13.25 -7.94
C ALA A 18 -4.01 12.72 -6.53
N ARG A 19 -3.50 11.51 -6.25
CA ARG A 19 -3.54 10.91 -4.91
C ARG A 19 -2.70 11.70 -3.91
N ALA A 20 -1.53 12.20 -4.30
CA ALA A 20 -0.70 13.04 -3.44
C ALA A 20 -1.45 14.33 -3.04
N LEU A 21 -2.07 14.99 -4.00
CA LEU A 21 -2.88 16.20 -3.77
C LEU A 21 -4.13 15.93 -2.93
N HIS A 22 -4.83 14.83 -3.21
CA HIS A 22 -6.02 14.44 -2.45
C HIS A 22 -5.67 14.01 -1.01
N SER A 23 -4.47 13.48 -0.78
CA SER A 23 -3.99 13.16 0.58
C SER A 23 -3.68 14.43 1.37
N GLN A 24 -3.20 15.49 0.72
CA GLN A 24 -2.91 16.78 1.34
C GLN A 24 -4.16 17.66 1.49
N SER A 25 -5.16 17.49 0.63
CA SER A 25 -6.38 18.29 0.61
C SER A 25 -7.57 17.40 0.24
N PRO A 26 -8.14 16.64 1.19
CA PRO A 26 -9.21 15.68 0.92
C PRO A 26 -10.51 16.31 0.41
N GLN A 27 -10.68 17.62 0.60
CA GLN A 27 -11.86 18.40 0.20
C GLN A 27 -11.66 19.14 -1.13
N ILE A 28 -10.55 18.91 -1.84
CA ILE A 28 -10.26 19.61 -3.08
C ILE A 28 -11.31 19.27 -4.15
N SER A 29 -11.94 20.29 -4.73
CA SER A 29 -12.92 20.04 -5.80
C SER A 29 -12.22 19.49 -7.04
N ARG A 30 -12.95 18.74 -7.88
CA ARG A 30 -12.41 18.15 -9.11
C ARG A 30 -11.74 19.18 -10.04
N ASN A 31 -12.33 20.37 -10.12
CA ASN A 31 -11.80 21.44 -10.98
C ASN A 31 -10.52 22.03 -10.40
N GLU A 32 -10.46 22.25 -9.08
CA GLU A 32 -9.25 22.69 -8.38
C GLU A 32 -8.14 21.64 -8.45
N LEU A 33 -8.49 20.36 -8.34
CA LEU A 33 -7.54 19.25 -8.48
C LEU A 33 -6.91 19.22 -9.87
N CYS A 34 -7.72 19.41 -10.93
CA CYS A 34 -7.19 19.50 -12.29
C CYS A 34 -6.23 20.69 -12.45
N VAL A 35 -6.56 21.84 -11.86
CA VAL A 35 -5.71 23.05 -11.93
C VAL A 35 -4.39 22.83 -11.18
N LYS A 36 -4.44 22.35 -9.93
CA LYS A 36 -3.23 22.06 -9.14
C LYS A 36 -2.36 20.99 -9.80
N LEU A 37 -2.94 19.92 -10.33
CA LEU A 37 -2.19 18.87 -11.01
C LEU A 37 -1.35 19.44 -12.16
N LYS A 38 -1.93 20.35 -12.95
CA LYS A 38 -1.22 20.97 -14.06
C LYS A 38 -0.13 21.93 -13.58
N GLN A 39 -0.43 22.75 -12.58
CA GLN A 39 0.50 23.73 -12.02
C GLN A 39 1.72 23.05 -11.36
N ASP A 40 1.48 22.09 -10.48
CA ASP A 40 2.53 21.47 -9.67
C ASP A 40 3.46 20.56 -10.49
N ASN A 41 2.98 20.06 -11.63
CA ASN A 41 3.73 19.11 -12.47
C ASN A 41 4.12 19.68 -13.84
N ASN A 42 3.86 20.96 -14.11
CA ASN A 42 4.10 21.62 -15.40
C ASN A 42 3.40 20.92 -16.59
N TRP A 43 2.20 20.38 -16.37
CA TRP A 43 1.43 19.62 -17.38
C TRP A 43 0.50 20.50 -18.20
N ASP A 44 0.97 21.66 -18.67
CA ASP A 44 0.14 22.64 -19.39
C ASP A 44 -0.54 22.05 -20.64
N THR A 45 0.13 21.09 -21.28
CA THR A 45 -0.29 20.39 -22.51
C THR A 45 -1.31 19.28 -22.28
N VAL A 46 -1.52 18.85 -21.03
CA VAL A 46 -2.49 17.79 -20.72
C VAL A 46 -3.90 18.37 -20.68
N SER A 47 -4.82 17.70 -21.39
CA SER A 47 -6.22 18.13 -21.43
C SER A 47 -6.93 17.83 -20.10
N ASN A 48 -7.76 18.77 -19.64
CA ASN A 48 -8.63 18.53 -18.48
C ASN A 48 -9.56 17.34 -18.70
N LYS A 49 -9.91 17.01 -19.95
CA LYS A 49 -10.72 15.83 -20.29
C LYS A 49 -9.99 14.54 -19.93
N GLN A 50 -8.69 14.44 -20.25
CA GLN A 50 -7.87 13.27 -19.90
C GLN A 50 -7.76 13.13 -18.38
N ILE A 51 -7.38 14.20 -17.67
CA ILE A 51 -7.30 14.19 -16.19
C ILE A 51 -8.64 13.79 -15.58
N LYS A 52 -9.74 14.40 -16.02
CA LYS A 52 -11.09 14.09 -15.51
C LYS A 52 -11.51 12.65 -15.78
N LYS A 53 -11.15 12.07 -16.93
CA LYS A 53 -11.42 10.66 -17.25
C LYS A 53 -10.71 9.74 -16.25
N VAL A 54 -9.40 9.96 -16.07
CA VAL A 54 -8.56 9.21 -15.13
C VAL A 54 -9.06 9.37 -13.69
N LEU A 55 -9.44 10.57 -13.26
CA LEU A 55 -10.00 10.78 -11.91
C LEU A 55 -11.33 10.05 -11.71
N ALA A 56 -12.21 10.04 -12.71
CA ALA A 56 -13.51 9.36 -12.62
C ALA A 56 -13.39 7.83 -12.60
N GLU A 57 -12.50 7.26 -13.42
CA GLU A 57 -12.25 5.81 -13.43
C GLU A 57 -11.75 5.28 -12.07
N TYR A 58 -11.14 6.16 -11.27
CA TYR A 58 -10.57 5.83 -9.97
C TYR A 58 -11.27 6.55 -8.81
N GLY A 59 -12.50 7.06 -9.00
CA GLY A 59 -13.33 7.59 -7.90
C GLY A 59 -12.78 8.84 -7.20
N LEU A 60 -11.91 9.61 -7.85
CA LEU A 60 -11.29 10.85 -7.35
C LEU A 60 -11.97 12.11 -7.93
N ASP A 61 -13.26 12.02 -8.27
CA ASP A 61 -13.98 13.07 -8.98
C ASP A 61 -14.68 14.09 -8.05
N GLY A 62 -14.46 14.00 -6.74
CA GLY A 62 -14.78 15.03 -5.75
C GLY A 62 -16.26 15.42 -5.62
N ASN A 63 -17.18 14.67 -6.26
CA ASN A 63 -18.61 14.98 -6.31
C ASN A 63 -19.50 13.95 -5.59
N ALA A 64 -18.94 12.86 -5.08
CA ALA A 64 -19.66 11.93 -4.22
C ALA A 64 -19.41 12.34 -2.77
N GLU A 65 -20.47 12.38 -1.95
CA GLU A 65 -20.27 12.32 -0.49
C GLU A 65 -19.34 11.14 -0.18
N PRO A 66 -18.32 11.34 0.67
CA PRO A 66 -17.39 10.27 0.97
C PRO A 66 -18.19 9.09 1.53
N ALA A 67 -18.17 7.97 0.79
CA ALA A 67 -18.85 6.74 1.20
C ALA A 67 -18.51 6.44 2.67
N PRO A 68 -19.45 5.92 3.46
CA PRO A 68 -19.22 5.73 4.89
C PRO A 68 -17.97 4.88 5.13
N PRO A 69 -17.29 5.08 6.28
CA PRO A 69 -16.12 4.31 6.60
C PRO A 69 -16.39 2.79 6.49
N PRO A 70 -15.43 1.96 6.06
CA PRO A 70 -15.62 0.51 5.97
C PRO A 70 -16.15 -0.07 7.28
N ALA A 71 -17.12 -0.98 7.15
CA ALA A 71 -17.57 -1.81 8.26
C ALA A 71 -16.47 -2.84 8.57
N LEU A 72 -16.03 -2.86 9.83
CA LEU A 72 -15.03 -3.80 10.31
C LEU A 72 -15.71 -4.94 11.08
N PRO A 73 -15.20 -6.17 11.00
CA PRO A 73 -15.70 -7.26 11.83
C PRO A 73 -15.51 -6.96 13.32
N ALA A 74 -16.43 -7.46 14.16
CA ALA A 74 -16.34 -7.29 15.62
C ALA A 74 -15.05 -7.89 16.21
N ASN A 75 -14.55 -8.99 15.62
CA ASN A 75 -13.24 -9.56 15.92
C ASN A 75 -12.38 -9.51 14.65
N ALA A 76 -11.83 -8.33 14.34
CA ALA A 76 -11.08 -8.09 13.11
C ALA A 76 -9.81 -8.95 13.02
N LEU A 77 -9.11 -9.19 14.14
CA LEU A 77 -7.94 -10.06 14.17
C LEU A 77 -8.27 -11.49 13.74
N ALA A 78 -9.29 -12.10 14.33
CA ALA A 78 -9.72 -13.45 13.98
C ALA A 78 -10.24 -13.52 12.54
N ALA A 79 -10.94 -12.48 12.06
CA ALA A 79 -11.39 -12.41 10.68
C ALA A 79 -10.20 -12.33 9.69
N GLN A 80 -9.14 -11.61 10.05
CA GLN A 80 -7.94 -11.50 9.23
C GLN A 80 -7.14 -12.80 9.20
N GLN A 81 -7.02 -13.48 10.35
CA GLN A 81 -6.41 -14.81 10.42
C GLN A 81 -7.19 -15.82 9.56
N LYS A 82 -8.52 -15.86 9.71
CA LYS A 82 -9.38 -16.71 8.89
C LYS A 82 -9.22 -16.41 7.39
N TYR A 83 -9.17 -15.13 7.02
CA TYR A 83 -8.95 -14.75 5.63
C TYR A 83 -7.60 -15.27 5.10
N LYS A 84 -6.53 -15.13 5.88
CA LYS A 84 -5.21 -15.64 5.53
C LYS A 84 -5.22 -17.18 5.35
N ASP A 85 -5.98 -17.88 6.17
CA ASP A 85 -6.08 -19.35 6.11
C ASP A 85 -6.90 -19.86 4.92
N GLU A 86 -7.90 -19.10 4.47
CA GLU A 86 -8.85 -19.50 3.41
C GLU A 86 -8.53 -18.89 2.03
N SER A 87 -7.81 -17.77 1.98
CA SER A 87 -7.52 -17.03 0.76
C SER A 87 -6.18 -17.40 0.14
N THR A 88 -6.06 -17.18 -1.18
CA THR A 88 -4.73 -17.19 -1.85
C THR A 88 -3.95 -15.90 -1.64
N ARG A 89 -4.58 -14.90 -1.00
CA ARG A 89 -3.98 -13.62 -0.63
C ARG A 89 -3.65 -13.60 0.86
N LEU A 90 -2.67 -12.78 1.22
CA LEU A 90 -2.13 -12.78 2.58
C LEU A 90 -3.03 -12.06 3.58
N PHE A 91 -3.65 -10.95 3.18
CA PHE A 91 -4.45 -10.13 4.08
C PHE A 91 -5.56 -9.38 3.31
N ARG A 92 -6.67 -9.11 4.00
CA ARG A 92 -7.81 -8.35 3.47
C ARG A 92 -7.71 -6.90 3.89
N LEU A 93 -8.06 -5.98 3.00
CA LEU A 93 -8.18 -4.56 3.26
C LEU A 93 -9.63 -4.15 3.07
N TYR A 94 -10.26 -3.62 4.12
CA TYR A 94 -11.69 -3.28 4.09
C TYR A 94 -11.91 -1.96 3.35
N GLY A 95 -12.61 -2.04 2.22
CA GLY A 95 -12.89 -0.92 1.32
C GLY A 95 -14.16 -0.18 1.66
N ARG A 96 -14.26 1.06 1.20
CA ARG A 96 -15.52 1.78 1.07
C ARG A 96 -16.28 1.28 -0.17
N GLY A 97 -17.61 1.29 -0.11
CA GLY A 97 -18.45 0.90 -1.23
C GLY A 97 -18.59 -0.61 -1.41
N LYS A 98 -18.55 -1.08 -2.68
CA LYS A 98 -19.00 -2.43 -3.08
C LYS A 98 -17.96 -3.54 -2.85
N TYR A 99 -16.68 -3.20 -2.79
CA TYR A 99 -15.59 -4.18 -2.77
C TYR A 99 -14.74 -4.02 -1.51
N ASP A 100 -14.19 -5.14 -1.06
CA ASP A 100 -12.97 -5.14 -0.26
C ASP A 100 -11.80 -5.53 -1.17
N PHE A 101 -10.60 -5.65 -0.60
CA PHE A 101 -9.41 -5.93 -1.39
C PHE A 101 -8.59 -7.06 -0.76
N GLY A 102 -8.23 -8.03 -1.59
CA GLY A 102 -7.25 -9.06 -1.23
C GLY A 102 -5.85 -8.60 -1.60
N VAL A 103 -4.90 -8.77 -0.69
CA VAL A 103 -3.54 -8.25 -0.86
C VAL A 103 -2.50 -9.34 -0.69
N SER A 104 -1.56 -9.41 -1.64
CA SER A 104 -0.37 -10.25 -1.55
C SER A 104 0.87 -9.38 -1.71
N PRO A 105 1.81 -9.37 -0.76
CA PRO A 105 3.13 -8.80 -1.00
C PRO A 105 3.96 -9.73 -1.90
N ASN A 106 5.17 -9.33 -2.27
CA ASN A 106 6.12 -10.30 -2.83
C ASN A 106 6.54 -11.35 -1.77
N SER A 107 7.10 -12.48 -2.21
CA SER A 107 7.41 -13.63 -1.35
C SER A 107 8.33 -13.28 -0.18
N ASP A 108 9.32 -12.41 -0.40
CA ASP A 108 10.28 -12.01 0.64
C ASP A 108 9.57 -11.22 1.75
N GLN A 109 8.61 -10.38 1.37
CA GLN A 109 7.83 -9.58 2.30
C GLN A 109 6.69 -10.36 2.98
N GLN A 110 6.21 -11.45 2.40
CA GLN A 110 5.21 -12.32 3.04
C GLN A 110 5.74 -12.86 4.38
N ILE A 111 6.99 -13.35 4.40
CA ILE A 111 7.64 -13.81 5.63
C ILE A 111 7.76 -12.67 6.64
N LYS A 112 8.09 -11.45 6.19
CA LYS A 112 8.18 -10.27 7.06
C LYS A 112 6.83 -9.97 7.73
N ILE A 113 5.73 -10.01 6.99
CA ILE A 113 4.38 -9.80 7.53
C ILE A 113 4.02 -10.87 8.56
N ASP A 114 4.36 -12.13 8.33
CA ASP A 114 4.10 -13.20 9.30
C ASP A 114 4.88 -13.00 10.61
N ILE A 115 6.15 -12.58 10.52
CA ILE A 115 6.96 -12.22 11.69
C ILE A 115 6.33 -11.03 12.43
N MET A 116 5.86 -10.01 11.71
CA MET A 116 5.23 -8.85 12.33
C MET A 116 3.94 -9.22 13.05
N HIS A 117 3.09 -10.01 12.39
CA HIS A 117 1.85 -10.52 12.97
C HIS A 117 2.13 -11.29 14.26
N GLN A 118 3.04 -12.27 14.22
CA GLN A 118 3.37 -13.08 15.40
C GLN A 118 3.93 -12.22 16.55
N ARG A 119 4.80 -11.25 16.25
CA ARG A 119 5.34 -10.34 17.29
C ARG A 119 4.27 -9.48 17.95
N LEU A 120 3.24 -9.07 17.21
CA LEU A 120 2.11 -8.35 17.78
C LEU A 120 1.25 -9.26 18.66
N LEU A 121 1.02 -10.52 18.23
CA LEU A 121 0.34 -11.51 19.08
C LEU A 121 1.11 -11.79 20.37
N ASP A 122 2.43 -11.99 20.28
CA ASP A 122 3.30 -12.25 21.43
C ASP A 122 3.34 -11.05 22.40
N ALA A 123 3.11 -9.84 21.89
CA ALA A 123 2.97 -8.63 22.70
C ALA A 123 1.56 -8.45 23.31
N GLY A 124 0.64 -9.39 23.07
CA GLY A 124 -0.69 -9.44 23.68
C GLY A 124 -1.78 -8.73 22.88
N CYS A 125 -1.58 -8.43 21.60
CA CYS A 125 -2.63 -7.83 20.76
C CYS A 125 -3.89 -8.72 20.70
N PRO A 126 -5.11 -8.15 20.75
CA PRO A 126 -5.44 -6.72 20.71
C PRO A 126 -5.56 -6.02 22.09
N GLY A 127 -5.00 -6.60 23.16
CA GLY A 127 -5.01 -6.02 24.51
C GLY A 127 -6.00 -6.69 25.46
N PRO A 128 -6.42 -6.00 26.55
CA PRO A 128 -6.36 -4.56 26.81
C PRO A 128 -4.94 -4.01 27.07
N PHE A 129 -4.73 -2.73 26.76
CA PHE A 129 -3.46 -2.03 26.96
C PHE A 129 -3.65 -0.70 27.70
N ASP A 130 -2.76 -0.41 28.65
CA ASP A 130 -2.63 0.92 29.24
C ASP A 130 -2.02 1.93 28.22
N PRO A 131 -2.11 3.25 28.48
CA PRO A 131 -1.61 4.27 27.54
C PRO A 131 -0.13 4.16 27.19
N ALA A 132 0.74 3.73 28.12
CA ALA A 132 2.17 3.60 27.85
C ALA A 132 2.43 2.39 26.95
N SER A 133 1.77 1.26 27.22
CA SER A 133 1.81 0.07 26.36
C SER A 133 1.28 0.35 24.96
N LYS A 134 0.20 1.13 24.82
CA LYS A 134 -0.31 1.58 23.50
C LYS A 134 0.72 2.42 22.76
N ALA A 135 1.38 3.37 23.43
CA ALA A 135 2.40 4.19 22.80
C ALA A 135 3.63 3.37 22.36
N ALA A 136 4.05 2.40 23.19
CA ALA A 136 5.16 1.51 22.87
C ALA A 136 4.85 0.63 21.64
N LEU A 137 3.67 -0.01 21.61
CA LEU A 137 3.21 -0.81 20.47
C LEU A 137 3.00 0.04 19.22
N GLY A 138 2.39 1.22 19.38
CA GLY A 138 2.18 2.20 18.34
C GLY A 138 3.48 2.59 17.62
N ASN A 139 4.57 2.76 18.37
CA ASN A 139 5.91 3.08 17.84
C ASN A 139 6.74 1.85 17.42
N ALA A 140 6.28 0.64 17.71
CA ALA A 140 7.04 -0.57 17.43
C ALA A 140 7.10 -0.82 15.92
N TRP A 141 8.27 -1.23 15.43
CA TRP A 141 8.49 -1.49 14.01
C TRP A 141 7.48 -2.48 13.39
N PRO A 142 6.95 -3.53 14.07
CA PRO A 142 5.99 -4.43 13.45
C PRO A 142 4.70 -3.73 13.04
N LEU A 143 4.18 -2.84 13.88
CA LEU A 143 2.93 -2.14 13.59
C LEU A 143 3.15 -0.99 12.58
N GLN A 144 4.30 -0.31 12.68
CA GLN A 144 4.70 0.74 11.73
C GLN A 144 4.90 0.17 10.31
N ASP A 145 5.62 -0.93 10.16
CA ASP A 145 5.85 -1.55 8.85
C ASP A 145 4.58 -2.23 8.32
N MET A 146 3.75 -2.82 9.18
CA MET A 146 2.43 -3.34 8.77
C MET A 146 1.54 -2.23 8.21
N TYR A 147 1.56 -1.05 8.82
CA TYR A 147 0.89 0.13 8.28
C TYR A 147 1.40 0.49 6.89
N GLU A 148 2.71 0.48 6.65
CA GLU A 148 3.27 0.77 5.32
C GLU A 148 2.80 -0.24 4.25
N PHE A 149 2.68 -1.52 4.57
CA PHE A 149 2.10 -2.51 3.65
C PHE A 149 0.62 -2.25 3.35
N TYR A 150 -0.17 -2.01 4.40
CA TYR A 150 -1.60 -1.75 4.25
C TYR A 150 -1.82 -0.44 3.48
N TRP A 151 -0.98 0.57 3.73
CA TRP A 151 -1.03 1.85 3.06
C TRP A 151 -0.60 1.75 1.59
N ALA A 152 0.48 1.03 1.29
CA ALA A 152 0.90 0.74 -0.09
C ALA A 152 -0.22 0.02 -0.87
N ALA A 153 -0.96 -0.86 -0.21
CA ALA A 153 -2.13 -1.52 -0.80
C ALA A 153 -3.31 -0.55 -0.99
N ALA A 154 -3.64 0.24 0.03
CA ALA A 154 -4.69 1.24 0.01
C ALA A 154 -4.52 2.24 -1.16
N GLN A 155 -3.27 2.64 -1.43
CA GLN A 155 -2.94 3.51 -2.57
C GLN A 155 -3.34 2.92 -3.93
N LYS A 156 -3.49 1.59 -4.06
CA LYS A 156 -3.92 0.92 -5.29
C LYS A 156 -5.44 0.73 -5.41
N THR A 157 -6.21 1.09 -4.37
CA THR A 157 -7.67 0.86 -4.33
C THR A 157 -8.51 1.91 -5.04
N GLY A 158 -7.89 2.96 -5.60
CA GLY A 158 -8.63 4.08 -6.21
C GLY A 158 -9.41 4.88 -5.15
N GLY A 159 -8.79 5.17 -4.00
CA GLY A 159 -9.41 5.98 -2.95
C GLY A 159 -10.50 5.27 -2.13
N ALA A 160 -10.79 4.00 -2.41
CA ALA A 160 -11.74 3.21 -1.63
C ALA A 160 -11.26 2.95 -0.19
N VAL A 161 -9.96 3.10 0.08
CA VAL A 161 -9.38 2.96 1.42
C VAL A 161 -8.50 4.18 1.69
N THR A 162 -8.83 4.94 2.75
CA THR A 162 -8.03 6.10 3.19
C THR A 162 -6.96 5.72 4.22
N ARG A 163 -6.08 6.66 4.58
CA ARG A 163 -5.09 6.45 5.65
C ARG A 163 -5.76 6.16 6.99
N GLU A 164 -6.84 6.87 7.27
CA GLU A 164 -7.66 6.72 8.47
C GLU A 164 -8.34 5.35 8.50
N ASP A 165 -8.76 4.83 7.34
CA ASP A 165 -9.32 3.48 7.23
C ASP A 165 -8.29 2.41 7.58
N VAL A 166 -7.06 2.54 7.07
CA VAL A 166 -5.94 1.65 7.43
C VAL A 166 -5.67 1.70 8.93
N GLY A 167 -5.58 2.89 9.52
CA GLY A 167 -5.35 3.04 10.95
C GLY A 167 -6.45 2.42 11.80
N ARG A 168 -7.73 2.64 11.43
CA ARG A 168 -8.88 2.03 12.11
C ARG A 168 -8.91 0.52 11.97
N GLN A 169 -8.54 -0.01 10.80
CA GLN A 169 -8.44 -1.44 10.58
C GLN A 169 -7.35 -2.06 11.47
N LEU A 170 -6.15 -1.49 11.49
CA LEU A 170 -5.06 -1.98 12.34
C LEU A 170 -5.37 -1.82 13.83
N GLU A 171 -6.10 -0.77 14.23
CA GLU A 171 -6.59 -0.62 15.60
C GLU A 171 -7.61 -1.72 15.96
N ALA A 172 -8.51 -2.08 15.04
CA ALA A 172 -9.45 -3.17 15.26
C ALA A 172 -8.76 -4.55 15.31
N GLU A 173 -7.70 -4.75 14.51
CA GLU A 173 -6.92 -5.99 14.49
C GLU A 173 -5.99 -6.13 15.69
N TYR A 174 -5.30 -5.06 16.08
CA TYR A 174 -4.19 -5.13 17.04
C TYR A 174 -4.39 -4.28 18.30
N GLY A 175 -5.54 -3.61 18.45
CA GLY A 175 -5.89 -2.81 19.62
C GLY A 175 -5.23 -1.42 19.69
N VAL A 176 -4.40 -1.08 18.71
CA VAL A 176 -3.63 0.17 18.65
C VAL A 176 -3.60 0.71 17.22
N SER A 177 -3.99 1.98 17.05
CA SER A 177 -3.78 2.70 15.78
C SER A 177 -2.34 3.19 15.69
N PRO A 178 -1.58 2.89 14.61
CA PRO A 178 -0.25 3.44 14.41
C PRO A 178 -0.23 4.92 14.00
N LEU A 179 -1.35 5.46 13.51
CA LEU A 179 -1.43 6.81 12.93
C LEU A 179 -0.82 7.92 13.81
N PRO A 180 -1.09 7.98 15.13
CA PRO A 180 -0.54 9.03 15.99
C PRO A 180 0.99 8.94 16.18
N TYR A 181 1.59 7.82 15.80
CA TYR A 181 2.99 7.48 16.05
C TYR A 181 3.82 7.38 14.77
N LEU A 182 3.18 7.60 13.60
CA LEU A 182 3.88 7.59 12.32
C LEU A 182 4.93 8.71 12.30
N LYS A 183 6.13 8.34 11.91
CA LYS A 183 7.22 9.30 11.72
C LYS A 183 7.19 9.78 10.28
N GLU A 184 7.18 11.09 10.10
CA GLU A 184 7.43 11.66 8.78
C GLU A 184 8.85 11.31 8.35
N GLN A 185 8.99 10.83 7.11
CA GLN A 185 10.27 10.55 6.50
C GLN A 185 10.49 11.50 5.34
N SER A 186 11.67 12.09 5.28
CA SER A 186 12.13 12.84 4.12
C SER A 186 12.31 11.91 2.92
N LEU A 187 12.29 12.47 1.70
CA LEU A 187 12.56 11.71 0.48
C LEU A 187 13.92 11.01 0.52
N ALA A 188 14.95 11.68 1.07
CA ALA A 188 16.29 11.12 1.21
C ALA A 188 16.32 9.90 2.14
N GLU A 189 15.55 9.91 3.23
CA GLU A 189 15.44 8.76 4.13
C GLU A 189 14.72 7.58 3.48
N ILE A 190 13.67 7.86 2.70
CA ILE A 190 12.94 6.84 1.93
C ILE A 190 13.87 6.20 0.88
N GLU A 191 14.64 7.01 0.15
CA GLU A 191 15.60 6.52 -0.84
C GLU A 191 16.73 5.69 -0.20
N ALA A 192 17.26 6.16 0.93
CA ALA A 192 18.26 5.42 1.69
C ALA A 192 17.72 4.07 2.21
N ARG A 193 16.47 4.04 2.72
CA ARG A 193 15.80 2.80 3.15
C ARG A 193 15.67 1.82 1.98
N LYS A 194 15.18 2.27 0.83
CA LYS A 194 15.06 1.45 -0.39
C LYS A 194 16.41 0.90 -0.85
N ALA A 195 17.45 1.72 -0.84
CA ALA A 195 18.80 1.29 -1.23
C ALA A 195 19.33 0.18 -0.29
N LYS A 196 19.16 0.36 1.03
CA LYS A 196 19.56 -0.63 2.03
C LYS A 196 18.77 -1.93 1.89
N PHE A 197 17.46 -1.83 1.65
CA PHE A 197 16.62 -2.99 1.41
C PHE A 197 17.04 -3.75 0.14
N LYS A 198 17.27 -3.05 -0.97
CA LYS A 198 17.77 -3.64 -2.22
C LYS A 198 19.10 -4.36 -2.01
N GLU A 199 20.04 -3.76 -1.27
CA GLU A 199 21.33 -4.39 -0.97
C GLU A 199 21.15 -5.71 -0.20
N ALA A 200 20.35 -5.68 0.87
CA ALA A 200 20.07 -6.86 1.69
C ALA A 200 19.36 -7.96 0.87
N ALA A 201 18.37 -7.60 0.06
CA ALA A 201 17.64 -8.54 -0.79
C ALA A 201 18.54 -9.15 -1.87
N LEU A 202 19.41 -8.36 -2.52
CA LEU A 202 20.37 -8.87 -3.49
C LEU A 202 21.41 -9.79 -2.83
N LYS A 203 21.84 -9.49 -1.60
CA LYS A 203 22.73 -10.37 -0.84
C LYS A 203 22.07 -11.73 -0.59
N LEU A 204 20.83 -11.74 -0.07
CA LEU A 204 20.07 -12.97 0.16
C LEU A 204 19.88 -13.77 -1.14
N LYS A 205 19.52 -13.11 -2.25
CA LYS A 205 19.37 -13.77 -3.55
C LYS A 205 20.68 -14.42 -4.03
N ARG A 206 21.83 -13.76 -3.83
CA ARG A 206 23.15 -14.36 -4.14
C ARG A 206 23.45 -15.59 -3.29
N GLU A 207 23.06 -15.58 -2.02
CA GLU A 207 23.20 -16.74 -1.13
C GLU A 207 22.30 -17.89 -1.58
N LEU A 208 21.04 -17.61 -1.93
CA LEU A 208 20.09 -18.60 -2.43
C LEU A 208 20.50 -19.19 -3.79
N LEU A 209 21.14 -18.43 -4.68
CA LEU A 209 21.69 -18.96 -5.94
C LEU A 209 22.78 -20.03 -5.75
N ARG A 210 23.32 -20.19 -4.54
CA ARG A 210 24.24 -21.28 -4.20
C ARG A 210 23.53 -22.62 -4.03
N THR A 211 22.20 -22.63 -3.85
CA THR A 211 21.40 -23.85 -3.72
C THR A 211 20.78 -24.23 -5.07
N PRO A 212 20.53 -25.53 -5.34
CA PRO A 212 19.84 -25.96 -6.56
C PRO A 212 18.46 -25.32 -6.73
N GLU A 213 17.72 -25.19 -5.62
CA GLU A 213 16.37 -24.65 -5.63
C GLU A 213 16.34 -23.15 -5.94
N GLY A 214 17.25 -22.36 -5.35
CA GLY A 214 17.35 -20.93 -5.64
C GLY A 214 17.64 -20.63 -7.12
N ARG A 215 18.40 -21.50 -7.82
CA ARG A 215 18.66 -21.38 -9.27
C ARG A 215 17.42 -21.59 -10.14
N THR A 216 16.39 -22.26 -9.61
CA THR A 216 15.14 -22.49 -10.34
C THR A 216 14.26 -21.26 -10.39
N TYR A 217 14.28 -20.44 -9.34
CA TYR A 217 13.34 -19.32 -9.16
C TYR A 217 13.99 -17.93 -9.31
N ILE A 218 15.29 -17.80 -9.08
CA ILE A 218 15.98 -16.50 -9.16
C ILE A 218 16.49 -16.28 -10.58
N LYS A 219 15.86 -15.33 -11.28
CA LYS A 219 16.32 -14.89 -12.60
C LYS A 219 17.64 -14.12 -12.50
N THR A 220 18.59 -14.45 -13.36
CA THR A 220 19.90 -13.80 -13.43
C THR A 220 20.16 -13.14 -14.76
N ASN A 221 21.04 -12.14 -14.78
CA ASN A 221 21.57 -11.57 -16.02
C ASN A 221 22.63 -12.49 -16.65
N ALA A 222 23.20 -12.07 -17.80
CA ALA A 222 24.26 -12.80 -18.51
C ALA A 222 25.54 -13.01 -17.68
N ARG A 223 25.75 -12.25 -16.60
CA ARG A 223 26.88 -12.37 -15.67
C ARG A 223 26.57 -13.27 -14.47
N GLY A 224 25.38 -13.87 -14.41
CA GLY A 224 24.95 -14.70 -13.29
C GLY A 224 24.50 -13.91 -12.05
N GLU A 225 24.33 -12.59 -12.16
CA GLU A 225 23.86 -11.77 -11.03
C GLU A 225 22.34 -11.73 -10.97
N PRO A 226 21.72 -11.74 -9.77
CA PRO A 226 20.27 -11.63 -9.63
C PRO A 226 19.74 -10.35 -10.30
N LEU A 227 18.66 -10.48 -11.07
CA LEU A 227 17.95 -9.34 -11.60
C LEU A 227 17.20 -8.61 -10.48
N TRP A 228 17.30 -7.28 -10.47
CA TRP A 228 16.50 -6.40 -9.62
C TRP A 228 15.50 -5.64 -10.47
N ASP A 229 14.26 -5.62 -9.99
CA ASP A 229 13.17 -4.85 -10.55
C ASP A 229 12.44 -4.25 -9.36
N GLU A 230 12.53 -2.92 -9.21
CA GLU A 230 11.94 -2.21 -8.06
C GLU A 230 10.41 -2.39 -8.01
N SER A 231 9.75 -2.55 -9.16
CA SER A 231 8.30 -2.68 -9.25
C SER A 231 7.78 -4.05 -8.81
N ILE A 232 8.67 -5.05 -8.75
CA ILE A 232 8.36 -6.42 -8.35
C ILE A 232 8.98 -6.73 -6.98
N HIS A 233 10.21 -6.30 -6.78
CA HIS A 233 11.05 -6.70 -5.65
C HIS A 233 11.18 -5.64 -4.57
N GLY A 234 10.66 -4.42 -4.78
CA GLY A 234 10.73 -3.34 -3.80
C GLY A 234 10.07 -3.69 -2.45
N GLU A 235 10.46 -2.97 -1.40
CA GLU A 235 10.12 -3.30 0.00
C GLU A 235 8.60 -3.31 0.28
N PHE A 236 7.82 -2.46 -0.38
CA PHE A 236 6.37 -2.36 -0.17
C PHE A 236 5.59 -2.62 -1.46
N VAL A 237 6.12 -3.49 -2.32
CA VAL A 237 5.42 -3.94 -3.52
C VAL A 237 4.34 -4.94 -3.14
N VAL A 238 3.09 -4.62 -3.50
CA VAL A 238 1.91 -5.44 -3.24
C VAL A 238 1.07 -5.64 -4.50
N LEU A 239 0.51 -6.83 -4.69
CA LEU A 239 -0.61 -7.11 -5.58
C LEU A 239 -1.90 -6.82 -4.81
N VAL A 240 -2.85 -6.13 -5.45
CA VAL A 240 -4.15 -5.81 -4.87
C VAL A 240 -5.23 -6.23 -5.86
N VAL A 241 -6.17 -7.05 -5.41
CA VAL A 241 -7.32 -7.50 -6.21
C VAL A 241 -8.61 -7.11 -5.50
N LYS A 242 -9.65 -6.78 -6.27
CA LYS A 242 -10.99 -6.53 -5.71
C LYS A 242 -11.60 -7.86 -5.30
N ILE A 243 -12.19 -7.92 -4.12
CA ILE A 243 -12.91 -9.10 -3.62
C ILE A 243 -14.34 -8.77 -3.23
N ASN A 244 -15.21 -9.78 -3.28
CA ASN A 244 -16.59 -9.66 -2.83
C ASN A 244 -16.63 -9.47 -1.31
N LYS A 245 -17.39 -8.49 -0.82
CA LYS A 245 -17.49 -8.21 0.62
C LYS A 245 -18.20 -9.30 1.42
N GLY A 246 -19.18 -9.96 0.79
CA GLY A 246 -20.05 -10.94 1.43
C GLY A 246 -19.30 -12.20 1.82
N ASP A 247 -18.66 -12.86 0.85
CA ASP A 247 -17.82 -14.03 1.13
C ASP A 247 -16.39 -13.65 1.56
N GLY A 248 -15.92 -12.46 1.18
CA GLY A 248 -14.58 -12.01 1.49
C GLY A 248 -13.49 -12.73 0.69
N LEU A 249 -13.79 -13.55 -0.30
CA LEU A 249 -12.85 -14.46 -0.98
C LEU A 249 -12.93 -14.38 -2.50
N THR A 250 -14.12 -14.19 -3.07
CA THR A 250 -14.30 -14.19 -4.52
C THR A 250 -13.61 -12.98 -5.15
N GLU A 251 -12.58 -13.24 -5.95
CA GLU A 251 -11.82 -12.22 -6.67
C GLU A 251 -12.55 -11.76 -7.94
N TYR A 252 -12.57 -10.45 -8.16
CA TYR A 252 -12.85 -9.85 -9.46
C TYR A 252 -11.51 -9.65 -10.18
N VAL A 253 -11.49 -9.88 -11.50
CA VAL A 253 -10.31 -9.84 -12.39
C VAL A 253 -9.29 -8.76 -11.96
N PRO A 254 -7.97 -9.05 -11.95
CA PRO A 254 -6.95 -8.12 -11.44
C PRO A 254 -7.06 -6.73 -12.08
N VAL A 255 -6.95 -5.70 -11.25
CA VAL A 255 -6.93 -4.29 -11.68
C VAL A 255 -5.57 -3.96 -12.29
#